data_AF-A0A1V5E7D8-F1
#
_entry.id   AF-A0A1V5E7D8-F1
#
_cell.length_a   1.000
_cell.length_b   1.000
_cell.length_c   1.000
_cell.angle_alpha   90.00
_cell.angle_beta   90.00
_cell.angle_gamma   90.00
#
_symmetry.space_group_name_H-M   'P 1'
#
loop_
_entity.id
_entity.type
_entity.pdbx_description
1 polymer ?
#
loop_
_entity_poly.entity_id
_entity_poly.type
_entity_poly.pdbx_seq_one_letter_code
_entity_poly.pdbx_strand_id
1 'polypeptide(L)'
;MATFIRGKGILVLLLLLAGCLLGFLGPKVSPEMKEVIDRFADRSQRDAVLQKYGAPGVVPKELTQCEMTKPIVTKTEEREGITYYTLESRVEKCEQSPAATGTVRIFQMGWKDRKIVKFSWGGPKGGKVEY
;
A
#
# COMPACT_ATOMS: atom_id res chain seq x y z
N MET A 1 1.54 -38.22 50.93
CA MET A 1 2.43 -37.04 50.95
C MET A 1 3.24 -37.03 49.67
N ALA A 2 3.56 -35.84 49.16
CA ALA A 2 4.35 -35.54 47.95
C ALA A 2 3.57 -35.57 46.60
N THR A 3 3.60 -34.56 45.72
CA THR A 3 4.03 -33.16 45.79
C THR A 3 3.32 -32.42 44.67
N PHE A 4 2.74 -31.27 45.00
CA PHE A 4 2.11 -30.30 44.10
C PHE A 4 3.21 -29.56 43.32
N ILE A 5 3.46 -29.90 42.04
CA ILE A 5 4.34 -29.10 41.18
C ILE A 5 3.79 -29.08 39.75
N ARG A 6 2.98 -28.06 39.38
CA ARG A 6 2.91 -27.61 37.97
C ARG A 6 2.25 -26.24 37.74
N GLY A 7 2.51 -25.25 38.59
CA GLY A 7 1.88 -23.91 38.47
C GLY A 7 2.61 -22.89 37.57
N LYS A 8 3.89 -23.08 37.22
CA LYS A 8 4.72 -22.02 36.61
C LYS A 8 4.88 -22.13 35.08
N GLY A 9 4.73 -23.32 34.51
CA GLY A 9 4.90 -23.54 33.07
C GLY A 9 3.75 -23.00 32.22
N ILE A 10 2.52 -23.02 32.75
CA ILE A 10 1.32 -22.57 32.04
C ILE A 10 1.31 -21.04 31.89
N LEU A 11 1.78 -20.30 32.90
CA LEU A 11 1.82 -18.84 32.88
C LEU A 11 2.84 -18.29 31.87
N VAL A 12 4.00 -18.95 31.73
CA VAL A 12 5.03 -18.58 30.75
C VAL A 12 4.59 -18.92 29.32
N LEU A 13 3.86 -20.03 29.12
CA LEU A 13 3.29 -20.39 27.82
C LEU A 13 2.22 -19.39 27.37
N LEU A 14 1.37 -18.92 28.29
CA LEU A 14 0.34 -17.92 28.01
C LEU A 14 0.94 -16.54 27.68
N LEU A 15 2.03 -16.15 28.33
CA LEU A 15 2.75 -14.90 28.03
C LEU A 15 3.49 -14.95 26.68
N LEU A 16 4.02 -16.12 26.29
CA LEU A 16 4.63 -16.33 24.96
C LEU A 16 3.57 -16.36 23.84
N LEU A 17 2.39 -16.93 24.09
CA LEU A 17 1.26 -16.90 23.16
C LEU A 17 0.67 -15.49 23.00
N ALA A 18 0.63 -14.70 24.08
CA ALA A 18 0.20 -13.30 24.03
C ALA A 18 1.19 -12.39 23.29
N GLY A 19 2.50 -12.66 23.40
CA GLY A 19 3.55 -11.93 22.70
C GLY A 19 3.51 -12.07 21.17
N CYS A 20 3.01 -13.21 20.66
CA CYS A 20 2.83 -13.44 19.22
C CYS A 20 1.62 -12.71 18.61
N LEU A 21 0.67 -12.22 19.41
CA LEU A 21 -0.52 -11.51 18.92
C LEU A 21 -0.30 -10.00 18.72
N LEU A 22 0.84 -9.46 19.15
CA LEU A 22 1.18 -8.03 19.01
C LEU A 22 2.04 -7.74 17.77
N GLY A 23 2.22 -8.72 16.88
CA GLY A 23 2.92 -8.55 15.63
C GLY A 23 2.10 -7.76 14.59
N PHE A 24 2.48 -6.51 14.38
CA PHE A 24 2.20 -5.69 13.19
C PHE A 24 0.77 -5.15 13.02
N LEU A 25 0.45 -4.09 13.77
CA LEU A 25 -0.68 -3.17 13.47
C LEU A 25 -0.37 -2.23 12.29
N GLY A 26 0.12 -2.78 11.17
CA GLY A 26 0.25 -2.08 9.90
C GLY A 26 -0.75 -2.64 8.88
N PRO A 27 -1.18 -1.87 7.86
CA PRO A 27 -1.98 -2.42 6.78
C PRO A 27 -1.24 -3.62 6.18
N LYS A 28 -1.87 -4.79 6.12
CA LYS A 28 -1.28 -5.98 5.51
C LYS A 28 -1.18 -5.76 4.00
N VAL A 29 0.03 -5.44 3.52
CA VAL A 29 0.32 -5.22 2.09
C VAL A 29 0.78 -6.54 1.46
N SER A 30 0.24 -6.89 0.30
CA SER A 30 0.68 -8.09 -0.43
C SER A 30 2.12 -7.95 -0.93
N PRO A 31 2.85 -9.05 -1.18
CA PRO A 31 4.20 -8.98 -1.73
C PRO A 31 4.31 -8.21 -3.05
N GLU A 32 3.32 -8.36 -3.94
CA GLU A 32 3.27 -7.67 -5.22
C GLU A 32 3.05 -6.16 -5.05
N MET A 33 2.13 -5.78 -4.16
CA MET A 33 1.89 -4.37 -3.84
C MET A 33 3.12 -3.75 -3.15
N LYS A 34 3.82 -4.52 -2.33
CA LYS A 34 5.07 -4.10 -1.71
C LYS A 34 6.16 -3.83 -2.76
N GLU A 35 6.28 -4.68 -3.79
CA GLU A 35 7.20 -4.44 -4.91
C GLU A 35 6.85 -3.14 -5.65
N VAL A 36 5.56 -2.90 -5.91
CA VAL A 36 5.10 -1.64 -6.52
C VAL A 36 5.54 -0.43 -5.68
N ILE A 37 5.31 -0.48 -4.37
CA ILE A 37 5.68 0.60 -3.44
C ILE A 37 7.20 0.81 -3.39
N ASP A 38 7.98 -0.27 -3.30
CA ASP A 38 9.44 -0.19 -3.17
C ASP A 38 10.11 0.36 -4.44
N ARG A 39 9.50 0.16 -5.61
CA ARG A 39 9.97 0.63 -6.92
C ARG A 39 9.34 1.96 -7.35
N PHE A 40 8.35 2.47 -6.61
CA PHE A 40 7.51 3.57 -7.05
C PHE A 40 8.26 4.89 -7.24
N ALA A 41 9.28 5.19 -6.42
CA ALA A 41 9.95 6.49 -6.46
C ALA A 41 10.75 6.72 -7.76
N ASP A 42 11.27 5.64 -8.35
CA ASP A 42 11.96 5.68 -9.64
C ASP A 42 10.94 5.54 -10.77
N ARG A 43 10.91 6.51 -11.70
CA ARG A 43 9.91 6.54 -12.78
C ARG A 43 9.96 5.31 -13.69
N SER A 44 11.16 4.84 -14.03
CA SER A 44 11.35 3.69 -14.93
C SER A 44 10.97 2.38 -14.26
N GLN A 45 11.37 2.22 -12.99
CA GLN A 45 11.03 1.03 -12.22
C GLN A 45 9.54 0.99 -11.88
N ARG A 46 8.95 2.15 -11.57
CA ARG A 46 7.50 2.31 -11.37
C ARG A 46 6.72 1.89 -12.60
N ASP A 47 7.08 2.38 -13.79
CA ASP A 47 6.43 1.99 -15.04
C ASP A 47 6.52 0.47 -15.27
N ALA A 48 7.71 -0.12 -15.09
CA ALA A 48 7.93 -1.55 -15.26
C ALA A 48 7.07 -2.41 -14.32
N VAL A 49 7.00 -2.09 -13.02
CA VAL A 49 6.17 -2.86 -12.07
C VAL A 49 4.68 -2.65 -12.29
N LEU A 50 4.27 -1.44 -12.69
CA LEU A 50 2.87 -1.16 -13.03
C LEU A 50 2.44 -1.91 -14.30
N GLN A 51 3.31 -2.06 -15.29
CA GLN A 51 3.04 -2.89 -16.47
C GLN A 51 3.04 -4.39 -16.14
N LYS A 52 3.96 -4.84 -15.27
CA LYS A 52 4.03 -6.23 -14.80
C LYS A 52 2.74 -6.67 -14.11
N TYR A 53 2.15 -5.81 -13.28
CA TYR A 53 0.97 -6.15 -12.48
C TYR A 53 -0.35 -5.58 -13.02
N GLY A 54 -0.32 -4.54 -13.83
CA GLY A 54 -1.50 -3.91 -14.43
C GLY A 54 -2.19 -4.80 -15.45
N ALA A 55 -3.51 -4.95 -15.31
CA ALA A 55 -4.32 -5.40 -16.44
C ALA A 55 -4.32 -4.32 -17.54
N PRO A 56 -4.43 -4.70 -18.83
CA PRO A 56 -4.44 -3.76 -19.93
C PRO A 56 -5.47 -2.64 -19.74
N GLY A 57 -5.03 -1.38 -19.87
CA GLY A 57 -5.89 -0.20 -19.76
C GLY A 57 -6.32 0.19 -18.34
N VAL A 58 -5.88 -0.51 -17.29
CA VAL A 58 -6.27 -0.19 -15.90
C VAL A 58 -5.43 0.92 -15.29
N VAL A 59 -4.11 0.90 -15.51
CA VAL A 59 -3.22 1.87 -14.86
C VAL A 59 -3.09 3.12 -15.74
N PRO A 60 -3.41 4.33 -15.23
CA PRO A 60 -3.27 5.57 -15.97
C PRO A 60 -1.82 5.92 -16.26
N LYS A 61 -1.56 6.50 -17.43
CA LYS A 61 -0.22 6.99 -17.83
C LYS A 61 0.23 8.15 -16.95
N GLU A 62 -0.71 8.90 -16.39
CA GLU A 62 -0.47 10.04 -15.50
C GLU A 62 0.26 9.63 -14.21
N LEU A 63 0.16 8.35 -13.82
CA LEU A 63 0.89 7.79 -12.69
C LEU A 63 2.39 7.55 -13.01
N THR A 64 2.78 7.58 -14.28
CA THR A 64 4.17 7.38 -14.71
C THR A 64 4.84 8.66 -15.22
N GLN A 65 4.10 9.77 -15.35
CA GLN A 65 4.62 11.02 -15.92
C GLN A 65 5.45 11.87 -14.94
N CYS A 66 5.01 12.04 -13.70
CA CYS A 66 5.67 12.92 -12.72
C CYS A 66 6.69 12.17 -11.84
N GLU A 67 7.71 12.85 -11.33
CA GLU A 67 8.53 12.35 -10.22
C GLU A 67 7.72 12.43 -8.93
N MET A 68 7.63 11.32 -8.22
CA MET A 68 6.78 11.18 -7.04
C MET A 68 7.49 10.40 -5.96
N THR A 69 7.20 10.69 -4.70
CA THR A 69 7.78 9.97 -3.57
C THR A 69 7.27 8.55 -3.48
N LYS A 70 8.00 7.71 -2.75
CA LYS A 70 7.51 6.40 -2.32
C LYS A 70 6.14 6.58 -1.62
N PRO A 71 5.09 5.91 -2.10
CA PRO A 71 3.75 6.10 -1.57
C PRO A 71 3.63 5.39 -0.22
N ILE A 72 2.73 5.90 0.62
CA ILE A 72 2.29 5.24 1.84
C ILE A 72 0.90 4.64 1.63
N VAL A 73 0.66 3.46 2.19
CA VAL A 73 -0.68 2.85 2.20
C VAL A 73 -1.41 3.38 3.43
N THR A 74 -2.49 4.12 3.21
CA THR A 74 -3.29 4.75 4.28
C THR A 74 -4.54 3.96 4.63
N LYS A 75 -5.02 3.12 3.72
CA LYS A 75 -6.18 2.24 3.94
C LYS A 75 -6.06 0.98 3.11
N THR A 76 -6.49 -0.14 3.68
CA THR A 76 -6.72 -1.40 2.97
C THR A 76 -8.16 -1.85 3.20
N GLU A 77 -8.86 -2.23 2.15
CA GLU A 77 -10.21 -2.75 2.23
C GLU A 77 -10.47 -3.84 1.19
N GLU A 78 -11.31 -4.82 1.52
CA GLU A 78 -11.71 -5.87 0.59
C GLU A 78 -13.17 -5.67 0.19
N ARG A 79 -13.46 -5.70 -1.12
CA ARG A 79 -14.82 -5.60 -1.66
C ARG A 79 -14.93 -6.54 -2.85
N GLU A 80 -15.92 -7.44 -2.83
CA GLU A 80 -16.20 -8.36 -3.95
C GLU A 80 -14.98 -9.21 -4.36
N GLY A 81 -14.15 -9.61 -3.39
CA GLY A 81 -12.92 -10.37 -3.63
C GLY A 81 -11.79 -9.57 -4.29
N ILE A 82 -11.86 -8.24 -4.27
CA ILE A 82 -10.80 -7.33 -4.70
C ILE A 82 -10.25 -6.62 -3.46
N THR A 83 -8.94 -6.69 -3.25
CA THR A 83 -8.23 -5.95 -2.21
C THR A 83 -7.85 -4.57 -2.73
N TYR A 84 -8.41 -3.51 -2.16
CA TYR A 84 -8.09 -2.14 -2.50
C TYR A 84 -7.11 -1.54 -1.50
N TYR A 85 -6.02 -0.97 -2.02
CA TYR A 85 -5.09 -0.16 -1.25
C TYR A 85 -5.28 1.31 -1.62
N THR A 86 -5.56 2.16 -0.64
CA THR A 86 -5.50 3.61 -0.80
C THR A 86 -4.08 4.08 -0.50
N LEU A 87 -3.53 4.84 -1.44
CA LEU A 87 -2.16 5.32 -1.44
C LEU A 87 -2.12 6.83 -1.44
N GLU A 88 -1.14 7.38 -0.74
CA GLU A 88 -0.79 8.80 -0.78
C GLU A 88 0.67 8.93 -1.21
N SER A 89 0.96 9.80 -2.19
CA SER A 89 2.29 10.08 -2.71
C SER A 89 2.44 11.57 -3.03
N ARG A 90 3.60 12.15 -2.74
CA ARG A 90 3.88 13.57 -3.03
C ARG A 90 4.51 13.68 -4.42
N VAL A 91 4.09 14.67 -5.20
CA VAL A 91 4.74 15.03 -6.46
C VAL A 91 5.95 15.91 -6.14
N GLU A 92 7.15 15.43 -6.48
CA GLU A 92 8.39 16.19 -6.31
C GLU A 92 8.65 17.09 -7.53
N LYS A 93 8.40 16.58 -8.73
CA LYS A 93 8.58 17.33 -9.97
C LYS A 93 7.61 16.82 -11.04
N CYS A 94 6.98 17.73 -11.77
CA CYS A 94 6.21 17.35 -12.96
C CYS A 94 6.33 18.40 -14.06
N GLU A 95 6.98 18.05 -15.17
CA GLU A 95 7.23 18.99 -16.27
C GLU A 95 5.95 19.38 -17.00
N GLN A 96 5.01 18.43 -17.14
CA GLN A 96 3.75 18.63 -17.84
C GLN A 96 2.70 19.37 -16.98
N SER A 97 2.92 19.45 -15.66
CA SER A 97 2.04 20.18 -14.74
C SER A 97 2.85 20.72 -13.56
N PRO A 98 3.51 21.89 -13.72
CA PRO A 98 4.28 22.51 -12.65
C PRO A 98 3.45 22.82 -11.40
N ALA A 99 2.14 23.08 -11.57
CA ALA A 99 1.21 23.33 -10.47
C ALA A 99 1.00 22.11 -9.57
N ALA A 100 1.25 20.89 -10.07
CA ALA A 100 1.15 19.67 -9.28
C ALA A 100 2.34 19.47 -8.33
N THR A 101 3.48 20.13 -8.55
CA THR A 101 4.66 20.00 -7.69
C THR A 101 4.33 20.41 -6.24
N GLY A 102 4.73 19.58 -5.28
CA GLY A 102 4.47 19.76 -3.85
C GLY A 102 3.10 19.26 -3.39
N THR A 103 2.19 18.92 -4.30
CA THR A 103 0.88 18.36 -3.95
C THR A 103 0.97 16.88 -3.56
N VAL A 104 -0.02 16.41 -2.80
CA VAL A 104 -0.17 14.98 -2.47
C VAL A 104 -1.26 14.39 -3.35
N ARG A 105 -0.89 13.39 -4.15
CA ARG A 105 -1.82 12.57 -4.92
C ARG A 105 -2.33 11.44 -4.05
N ILE A 106 -3.65 11.29 -4.03
CA ILE A 106 -4.34 10.17 -3.40
C ILE A 106 -4.88 9.29 -4.51
N PHE A 107 -4.69 7.99 -4.44
CA PHE A 107 -5.23 7.05 -5.43
C PHE A 107 -5.48 5.68 -4.82
N GLN A 108 -6.32 4.89 -5.47
CA GLN A 108 -6.66 3.54 -5.05
C GLN A 108 -6.22 2.53 -6.11
N MET A 109 -5.62 1.43 -5.68
CA MET A 109 -5.29 0.28 -6.53
C MET A 109 -6.04 -0.95 -6.03
N GLY A 110 -6.92 -1.49 -6.88
CA GLY A 110 -7.65 -2.72 -6.62
C GLY A 110 -6.89 -3.92 -7.18
N TRP A 111 -6.62 -4.89 -6.31
CA TRP A 111 -5.86 -6.10 -6.60
C TRP A 111 -6.76 -7.33 -6.56
N LYS A 112 -6.61 -8.18 -7.58
CA LYS A 112 -7.24 -9.49 -7.65
C LYS A 112 -6.29 -10.44 -8.38
N ASP A 113 -6.14 -11.66 -7.88
CA ASP A 113 -5.29 -12.69 -8.50
C ASP A 113 -3.86 -12.21 -8.83
N ARG A 114 -3.27 -11.43 -7.91
CA ARG A 114 -1.93 -10.80 -8.04
C ARG A 114 -1.80 -9.76 -9.16
N LYS A 115 -2.91 -9.25 -9.68
CA LYS A 115 -2.96 -8.21 -10.71
C LYS A 115 -3.71 -6.98 -10.23
N ILE A 116 -3.32 -5.81 -10.72
CA ILE A 116 -4.06 -4.56 -10.57
C ILE A 116 -5.19 -4.58 -11.60
N VAL A 117 -6.42 -4.71 -11.12
CA VAL A 117 -7.64 -4.84 -11.93
C VAL A 117 -8.52 -3.58 -11.88
N LYS A 118 -8.27 -2.69 -10.93
CA LYS A 118 -8.94 -1.40 -10.79
C LYS A 118 -7.95 -0.32 -10.37
N PHE A 119 -8.17 0.88 -10.88
CA PHE A 119 -7.48 2.09 -10.43
C PHE A 119 -8.50 3.21 -10.34
N SER A 120 -8.36 4.07 -9.34
CA SER A 120 -9.09 5.33 -9.27
C SER A 120 -8.23 6.41 -8.64
N TRP A 121 -8.33 7.63 -9.17
CA TRP A 121 -7.82 8.81 -8.48
C TRP A 121 -8.73 9.11 -7.28
N GLY A 122 -8.11 9.35 -6.14
CA GLY A 122 -8.78 9.90 -4.97
C GLY A 122 -8.97 11.41 -5.14
N GLY A 123 -10.05 11.95 -4.58
CA GLY A 123 -10.18 13.39 -4.40
C GLY A 123 -9.11 13.92 -3.43
N PRO A 124 -8.73 15.20 -3.53
CA PRO A 124 -7.70 15.78 -2.68
C PRO A 124 -8.20 15.85 -1.24
N LYS A 125 -7.36 15.44 -0.30
CA LYS A 125 -7.50 15.92 1.09
C LYS A 125 -7.08 17.38 1.11
N GLY A 126 -8.05 18.27 0.93
CA GLY A 126 -7.82 19.72 1.00
C GLY A 126 -7.28 20.32 -0.30
N GLY A 127 -8.20 20.63 -1.21
CA GLY A 127 -8.11 21.79 -2.10
C GLY A 127 -6.84 21.94 -2.94
N LYS A 128 -6.75 21.14 -4.01
CA LYS A 128 -6.59 21.59 -5.41
C LYS A 128 -6.64 20.33 -6.27
N VAL A 129 -7.70 20.20 -7.06
CA VAL A 129 -7.79 19.17 -8.12
C VAL A 129 -7.44 19.88 -9.41
N GLU A 130 -6.33 19.51 -10.02
CA GLU A 130 -6.15 19.71 -11.45
C GLU A 130 -6.02 18.32 -12.07
N TYR A 131 -6.94 18.03 -12.98
CA TYR A 131 -6.95 16.84 -13.83
C TYR A 131 -6.21 17.15 -15.13
#